data_AF-A0A2G8KPY0-F1
#
_entry.id   AF-A0A2G8KPY0-F1
#
_cell.length_a   1.000
_cell.length_b   1.000
_cell.length_c   1.000
_cell.angle_alpha   90.00
_cell.angle_beta   90.00
_cell.angle_gamma   90.00
#
_symmetry.space_group_name_H-M   'P 1'
#
loop_
_entity.id
_entity.type
_entity.pdbx_description
1 polymer ?
#
loop_
_entity_poly.entity_id
_entity_poly.type
_entity_poly.pdbx_seq_one_letter_code
_entity_poly.pdbx_strand_id
1 'polypeptide(L)'
;MPINLAYCHISSGDDLDLSAASVGVLFLLQGIVYTIFASMCGWIADSNGSYLNKPMALTGVFIISISFLVMGPSPIFSLTSESMQTTVLAVGLSLMGVGLAMAYVPTYPELIGAAFDNGMVNDLKTQGVAAGLSMALFSLGSFIGPIAGSSAYQLLGFAYSTSLASILCLFFGFIISIFYIWRTFSKT
;
A
#
# COMPACT_ATOMS: atom_id res chain seq x y z
N MET A 1 5.18 42.11 16.42
CA MET A 1 4.68 40.93 17.16
C MET A 1 3.27 41.23 17.65
N PRO A 2 2.24 40.60 17.04
CA PRO A 2 1.26 39.90 17.86
C PRO A 2 0.89 38.54 17.23
N ILE A 3 1.16 37.47 17.97
CA ILE A 3 0.94 36.06 17.57
C ILE A 3 -0.33 35.45 18.21
N ASN A 4 -1.17 36.22 18.92
CA ASN A 4 -2.11 35.62 19.89
C ASN A 4 -3.60 35.98 19.77
N LEU A 5 -4.13 36.31 18.59
CA LEU A 5 -5.56 36.62 18.44
C LEU A 5 -6.29 35.90 17.30
N ALA A 6 -5.62 35.07 16.49
CA ALA A 6 -6.27 34.30 15.42
C ALA A 6 -6.64 32.85 15.82
N TYR A 7 -6.24 32.39 17.01
CA TYR A 7 -6.58 31.05 17.51
C TYR A 7 -7.95 30.98 18.21
N CYS A 8 -8.61 32.12 18.45
CA CYS A 8 -9.94 32.20 19.06
C CYS A 8 -11.06 32.24 17.99
N HIS A 9 -10.96 31.37 16.99
CA HIS A 9 -12.10 30.98 16.14
C HIS A 9 -12.19 29.45 15.98
N ILE A 10 -11.61 28.72 16.95
CA ILE A 10 -11.86 27.31 17.17
C ILE A 10 -13.11 27.20 18.07
N SER A 11 -14.31 27.28 17.49
CA SER A 11 -15.53 26.58 17.97
C SER A 11 -16.74 26.88 17.07
N SER A 12 -16.93 26.03 16.06
CA SER A 12 -18.26 25.64 15.53
C SER A 12 -18.12 24.19 15.03
N GLY A 13 -18.59 23.23 15.81
CA GLY A 13 -18.36 21.80 15.62
C GLY A 13 -19.36 21.12 14.69
N ASP A 14 -19.58 21.66 13.48
CA ASP A 14 -20.52 21.06 12.49
C ASP A 14 -19.99 21.02 11.03
N ASP A 15 -18.85 21.66 10.71
CA ASP A 15 -18.27 21.65 9.35
C ASP A 15 -17.19 20.58 9.13
N LEU A 16 -16.71 19.95 10.20
CA LEU A 16 -15.72 18.86 10.15
C LEU A 16 -16.34 17.50 9.87
N ASP A 17 -17.64 17.32 10.14
CA ASP A 17 -18.27 16.00 10.06
C ASP A 17 -18.42 15.50 8.63
N LEU A 18 -18.68 16.37 7.65
CA LEU A 18 -18.86 15.93 6.26
C LEU A 18 -17.53 15.60 5.56
N SER A 19 -16.46 16.36 5.83
CA SER A 19 -15.14 16.12 5.22
C SER A 19 -14.41 14.95 5.87
N ALA A 20 -14.39 14.89 7.21
CA ALA A 20 -13.75 13.79 7.93
C ALA A 20 -14.52 12.47 7.75
N ALA A 21 -15.87 12.49 7.75
CA ALA A 21 -16.64 11.28 7.45
C ALA A 21 -16.41 10.81 6.02
N SER A 22 -16.33 11.72 5.03
CA SER A 22 -16.06 11.33 3.64
C SER A 22 -14.69 10.65 3.50
N VAL A 23 -13.65 11.19 4.14
CA VAL A 23 -12.32 10.56 4.18
C VAL A 23 -12.36 9.22 4.93
N GLY A 24 -13.12 9.14 6.04
CA GLY A 24 -13.33 7.90 6.78
C GLY A 24 -13.99 6.80 5.95
N VAL A 25 -15.01 7.15 5.15
CA VAL A 25 -15.69 6.23 4.23
C VAL A 25 -14.74 5.74 3.13
N LEU A 26 -13.85 6.60 2.63
CA LEU A 26 -12.83 6.22 1.65
C LEU A 26 -11.84 5.18 2.21
N PHE A 27 -11.36 5.38 3.44
CA PHE A 27 -10.51 4.38 4.12
C PHE A 27 -11.27 3.09 4.45
N LEU A 28 -12.55 3.19 4.82
CA LEU A 28 -13.40 2.03 5.05
C LEU A 28 -13.57 1.20 3.76
N LEU A 29 -13.82 1.86 2.64
CA LEU A 29 -13.93 1.23 1.32
C LEU A 29 -12.64 0.47 0.98
N GLN A 30 -11.48 1.11 1.17
CA GLN A 30 -10.19 0.46 0.97
C GLN A 30 -10.05 -0.81 1.83
N GLY A 31 -10.42 -0.75 3.11
CA GLY A 31 -10.35 -1.90 4.02
C GLY A 31 -11.27 -3.05 3.61
N ILE A 32 -12.50 -2.75 3.16
CA ILE A 32 -13.45 -3.75 2.66
C ILE A 32 -12.90 -4.43 1.41
N VAL A 33 -12.44 -3.64 0.43
CA VAL A 33 -11.89 -4.17 -0.82
C VAL A 33 -10.65 -5.02 -0.54
N TYR A 34 -9.75 -4.54 0.30
CA TYR A 34 -8.58 -5.32 0.74
C TYR A 34 -8.99 -6.66 1.35
N THR A 35 -9.98 -6.68 2.24
CA THR A 35 -10.39 -7.91 2.95
C THR A 35 -11.00 -8.95 2.01
N ILE A 36 -11.88 -8.51 1.09
CA ILE A 36 -12.50 -9.40 0.09
C ILE A 36 -11.44 -9.98 -0.84
N PHE A 37 -10.57 -9.12 -1.38
CA PHE A 37 -9.52 -9.56 -2.29
C PHE A 37 -8.45 -10.37 -1.58
N ALA A 38 -8.11 -10.09 -0.32
CA ALA A 38 -7.17 -10.88 0.45
C ALA A 38 -7.71 -12.29 0.70
N SER A 39 -9.00 -12.41 1.04
CA SER A 39 -9.65 -13.72 1.20
C SER A 39 -9.65 -14.51 -0.13
N MET A 40 -9.97 -13.84 -1.23
CA MET A 40 -9.98 -14.45 -2.56
C MET A 40 -8.57 -14.88 -3.01
N CYS A 41 -7.57 -14.02 -2.80
CA CYS A 41 -6.17 -14.30 -3.08
C CYS A 41 -5.63 -15.42 -2.19
N GLY A 42 -6.03 -15.46 -0.92
CA GLY A 42 -5.67 -16.53 0.01
C GLY A 42 -6.19 -17.89 -0.45
N TRP A 43 -7.45 -17.95 -0.89
CA TRP A 43 -8.02 -19.18 -1.45
C TRP A 43 -7.30 -19.64 -2.73
N ILE A 44 -6.92 -18.70 -3.60
CA ILE A 44 -6.14 -18.99 -4.82
C ILE A 44 -4.73 -19.49 -4.47
N ALA A 45 -4.08 -18.87 -3.47
CA ALA A 45 -2.74 -19.25 -3.02
C ALA A 45 -2.72 -20.66 -2.39
N ASP A 46 -3.76 -21.01 -1.65
CA ASP A 46 -3.90 -22.34 -1.04
C ASP A 46 -4.26 -23.42 -2.07
N SER A 47 -5.04 -23.09 -3.10
CA SER A 47 -5.55 -24.05 -4.10
C SER A 47 -4.53 -24.42 -5.20
N ASN A 48 -3.79 -23.43 -5.73
CA ASN A 48 -2.98 -23.62 -6.95
C ASN A 48 -1.49 -23.93 -6.70
N GLY A 49 -1.09 -24.13 -5.43
CA GLY A 49 0.30 -24.40 -5.06
C GLY A 49 1.23 -23.20 -5.26
N SER A 50 2.39 -23.24 -4.61
CA SER A 50 3.36 -22.14 -4.44
C SER A 50 3.91 -21.51 -5.74
N TYR A 51 3.46 -21.93 -6.92
CA TYR A 51 3.82 -21.38 -8.23
C TYR A 51 3.14 -20.04 -8.54
N LEU A 52 1.93 -19.79 -8.04
CA LEU A 52 1.18 -18.54 -8.35
C LEU A 52 1.53 -17.36 -7.44
N ASN A 53 2.18 -17.61 -6.31
CA ASN A 53 2.49 -16.58 -5.31
C ASN A 53 3.44 -15.50 -5.84
N LYS A 54 4.42 -15.91 -6.65
CA LYS A 54 5.42 -15.01 -7.27
C LYS A 54 4.80 -14.05 -8.30
N PRO A 55 4.06 -14.52 -9.32
CA PRO A 55 3.40 -13.61 -10.25
C PRO A 55 2.31 -12.77 -9.57
N MET A 56 1.61 -13.27 -8.54
CA MET A 56 0.64 -12.47 -7.76
C MET A 56 1.28 -11.29 -7.02
N ALA A 57 2.41 -11.52 -6.36
CA ALA A 57 3.13 -10.45 -5.67
C ALA A 57 3.59 -9.37 -6.66
N LEU A 58 4.09 -9.82 -7.83
CA LEU A 58 4.57 -8.93 -8.87
C LEU A 58 3.45 -8.08 -9.48
N THR A 59 2.34 -8.70 -9.88
CA THR A 59 1.18 -7.98 -10.43
C THR A 59 0.59 -7.02 -9.42
N GLY A 60 0.56 -7.38 -8.13
CA GLY A 60 0.12 -6.52 -7.04
C GLY A 60 0.90 -5.20 -6.96
N VAL A 61 2.23 -5.24 -7.04
CA VAL A 61 3.07 -4.02 -6.97
C VAL A 61 2.87 -3.12 -8.19
N PHE A 62 2.64 -3.68 -9.37
CA PHE A 62 2.29 -2.90 -10.57
C PHE A 62 0.91 -2.25 -10.42
N ILE A 63 -0.09 -2.96 -9.89
CA ILE A 63 -1.42 -2.41 -9.61
C ILE A 63 -1.33 -1.26 -8.61
N ILE A 64 -0.55 -1.39 -7.53
CA ILE A 64 -0.33 -0.31 -6.55
C ILE A 64 0.29 0.91 -7.23
N SER A 65 1.29 0.69 -8.10
CA SER A 65 1.95 1.78 -8.83
C SER A 65 0.99 2.54 -9.75
N ILE A 66 0.13 1.80 -10.47
CA ILE A 66 -0.94 2.37 -11.31
C ILE A 66 -1.96 3.12 -10.44
N SER A 67 -2.29 2.61 -9.26
CA SER A 67 -3.20 3.25 -8.31
C SER A 67 -2.68 4.62 -7.90
N PHE A 68 -1.41 4.72 -7.51
CA PHE A 68 -0.77 5.99 -7.18
C PHE A 68 -0.67 6.92 -8.39
N LEU A 69 -0.54 6.39 -9.61
CA LEU A 69 -0.52 7.19 -10.83
C LEU A 69 -1.91 7.72 -11.21
N VAL A 70 -2.98 6.98 -10.88
CA VAL A 70 -4.39 7.43 -11.02
C VAL A 70 -4.74 8.47 -9.95
N MET A 71 -4.18 8.37 -8.75
CA MET A 71 -4.28 9.39 -7.69
C MET A 71 -3.33 10.58 -7.93
N GLY A 72 -2.28 10.38 -8.73
CA GLY A 72 -1.18 11.28 -9.08
C GLY A 72 -1.48 12.51 -9.96
N PRO A 73 -2.45 12.54 -10.87
CA PRO A 73 -2.58 13.64 -11.82
C PRO A 73 -3.61 14.63 -11.28
N SER A 74 -3.19 15.50 -10.37
CA SER A 74 -4.02 16.61 -9.87
C SER A 74 -3.27 17.95 -9.87
N PRO A 75 -2.71 18.33 -11.03
CA PRO A 75 -2.78 19.74 -11.45
C PRO A 75 -3.09 19.97 -12.94
N ILE A 76 -3.19 18.91 -13.77
CA ILE A 76 -3.40 19.04 -15.23
C ILE A 76 -4.89 18.90 -15.61
N PHE A 77 -5.69 18.19 -14.79
CA PHE A 77 -7.13 18.13 -14.97
C PHE A 77 -7.77 19.07 -13.94
N SER A 78 -7.94 20.33 -14.34
CA SER A 78 -8.86 21.28 -13.71
C SER A 78 -10.29 20.76 -13.87
N LEU A 79 -10.64 19.68 -13.18
CA LEU A 79 -12.01 19.19 -13.13
C LEU A 79 -12.78 20.07 -12.15
N THR A 80 -13.69 20.85 -12.72
CA THR A 80 -14.47 21.93 -12.11
C THR A 80 -15.46 21.47 -11.02
N SER A 81 -15.46 20.20 -10.58
CA SER A 81 -16.41 19.65 -9.59
C SER A 81 -15.75 18.76 -8.56
N GLU A 82 -15.93 19.08 -7.27
CA GLU A 82 -15.44 18.30 -6.11
C GLU A 82 -15.89 16.82 -6.14
N SER A 83 -17.08 16.53 -6.69
CA SER A 83 -17.63 15.17 -6.78
C SER A 83 -16.81 14.22 -7.67
N MET A 84 -16.18 14.73 -8.73
CA MET A 84 -15.34 13.92 -9.62
C MET A 84 -14.00 13.60 -8.97
N GLN A 85 -13.49 14.49 -8.13
CA GLN A 85 -12.22 14.30 -7.42
C GLN A 85 -12.34 13.17 -6.38
N THR A 86 -13.43 13.16 -5.60
CA THR A 86 -13.72 12.09 -4.63
C THR A 86 -13.90 10.73 -5.30
N THR A 87 -14.52 10.69 -6.49
CA THR A 87 -14.72 9.45 -7.25
C THR A 87 -13.39 8.87 -7.76
N VAL A 88 -12.49 9.72 -8.28
CA VAL A 88 -11.16 9.29 -8.73
C VAL A 88 -10.32 8.78 -7.56
N LEU A 89 -10.39 9.43 -6.40
CA LEU A 89 -9.74 8.96 -5.18
C LEU A 89 -10.31 7.62 -4.71
N ALA A 90 -11.63 7.44 -4.72
CA ALA A 90 -12.28 6.17 -4.36
C ALA A 90 -11.84 5.02 -5.29
N VAL A 91 -11.79 5.27 -6.60
CA VAL A 91 -11.28 4.29 -7.58
C VAL A 91 -9.80 4.00 -7.32
N GLY A 92 -8.96 5.00 -7.08
CA GLY A 92 -7.55 4.80 -6.76
C GLY A 92 -7.32 4.00 -5.48
N LEU A 93 -8.06 4.30 -4.41
CA LEU A 93 -8.00 3.61 -3.12
C LEU A 93 -8.48 2.17 -3.21
N SER A 94 -9.54 1.90 -3.96
CA SER A 94 -10.01 0.52 -4.18
C SER A 94 -8.97 -0.30 -4.95
N LEU A 95 -8.40 0.25 -6.03
CA LEU A 95 -7.32 -0.38 -6.78
C LEU A 95 -6.08 -0.63 -5.91
N MET A 96 -5.73 0.32 -5.04
CA MET A 96 -4.63 0.18 -4.09
C MET A 96 -4.90 -0.95 -3.10
N GLY A 97 -6.14 -1.08 -2.60
CA GLY A 97 -6.56 -2.18 -1.74
C GLY A 97 -6.43 -3.56 -2.40
N VAL A 98 -6.80 -3.67 -3.68
CA VAL A 98 -6.60 -4.89 -4.48
C VAL A 98 -5.12 -5.23 -4.61
N GLY A 99 -4.30 -4.24 -4.99
CA GLY A 99 -2.86 -4.44 -5.16
C GLY A 99 -2.16 -4.82 -3.86
N LEU A 100 -2.56 -4.20 -2.74
CA LEU A 100 -2.04 -4.51 -1.41
C LEU A 100 -2.39 -5.94 -0.99
N ALA A 101 -3.62 -6.39 -1.24
CA ALA A 101 -4.01 -7.78 -0.98
C ALA A 101 -3.17 -8.77 -1.79
N MET A 102 -2.98 -8.53 -3.09
CA MET A 102 -2.19 -9.40 -3.96
C MET A 102 -0.70 -9.44 -3.60
N ALA A 103 -0.13 -8.34 -3.08
CA ALA A 103 1.26 -8.29 -2.65
C ALA A 103 1.47 -8.86 -1.24
N TYR A 104 0.59 -8.55 -0.30
CA TYR A 104 0.78 -8.87 1.11
C TYR A 104 0.50 -10.34 1.43
N VAL A 105 -0.56 -10.93 0.85
CA VAL A 105 -0.95 -12.34 1.07
C VAL A 105 0.19 -13.33 0.76
N PRO A 106 0.88 -13.28 -0.40
CA PRO A 106 1.96 -14.22 -0.71
C PRO A 106 3.28 -13.91 0.01
N THR A 107 3.44 -12.74 0.64
CA THR A 107 4.72 -12.32 1.24
C THR A 107 5.18 -13.28 2.35
N TYR A 108 4.27 -13.68 3.25
CA TYR A 108 4.61 -14.55 4.36
C TYR A 108 4.92 -16.00 3.94
N PRO A 109 4.10 -16.65 3.08
CA PRO A 109 4.46 -17.93 2.47
C PRO A 109 5.79 -17.92 1.71
N GLU A 110 6.08 -16.86 0.95
CA GLU A 110 7.35 -16.73 0.22
C GLU A 110 8.57 -16.58 1.15
N LEU A 111 8.42 -15.85 2.26
CA LEU A 111 9.46 -15.71 3.28
C LEU A 111 9.78 -17.06 3.93
N ILE A 112 8.74 -17.82 4.30
CA ILE A 112 8.90 -19.17 4.87
C ILE A 112 9.47 -20.14 3.82
N GLY A 113 9.00 -20.08 2.58
CA GLY A 113 9.53 -20.89 1.48
C GLY A 113 11.01 -20.62 1.23
N ALA A 114 11.44 -19.35 1.29
CA ALA A 114 12.84 -18.96 1.21
C ALA A 114 13.67 -19.49 2.39
N ALA A 115 13.12 -19.43 3.59
CA ALA A 115 13.72 -20.00 4.79
C ALA A 115 14.01 -21.51 4.63
N PHE A 116 13.03 -22.26 4.12
CA PHE A 116 13.18 -23.71 3.91
C PHE A 116 14.12 -24.05 2.75
N ASP A 117 14.07 -23.28 1.65
CA ASP A 117 15.02 -23.41 0.53
C ASP A 117 16.48 -23.26 0.98
N ASN A 118 16.75 -22.44 2.01
CA ASN A 118 18.08 -22.21 2.57
C ASN A 118 18.45 -23.21 3.69
N GLY A 119 17.71 -24.30 3.85
CA GLY A 119 18.05 -25.39 4.77
C GLY A 119 17.55 -25.21 6.20
N MET A 120 16.66 -24.24 6.47
CA MET A 120 16.03 -24.14 7.79
C MET A 120 14.96 -25.24 7.96
N VAL A 121 14.93 -25.83 9.15
CA VAL A 121 13.97 -26.89 9.50
C VAL A 121 12.56 -26.30 9.53
N ASN A 122 11.59 -27.04 8.98
CA ASN A 122 10.16 -26.71 9.07
C ASN A 122 9.63 -27.00 10.48
N ASP A 123 9.93 -26.07 11.38
CA ASP A 123 9.50 -26.10 12.78
C ASP A 123 8.83 -24.76 13.15
N LEU A 124 8.00 -24.79 14.19
CA LEU A 124 7.31 -23.61 14.74
C LEU A 124 8.29 -22.49 15.10
N LYS A 125 9.51 -22.84 15.50
CA LYS A 125 10.58 -21.86 15.77
C LYS A 125 10.94 -21.05 14.52
N THR A 126 11.12 -21.69 13.38
CA THR A 126 11.48 -21.04 12.11
C THR A 126 10.35 -20.13 11.63
N GLN A 127 9.11 -20.61 11.71
CA GLN A 127 7.93 -19.82 11.37
C GLN A 127 7.77 -18.62 12.33
N GLY A 128 8.02 -18.82 13.63
CA GLY A 128 8.00 -17.74 14.62
C GLY A 128 9.02 -16.64 14.34
N VAL A 129 10.24 -17.00 13.94
CA VAL A 129 11.28 -16.02 13.54
C VAL A 129 10.85 -15.27 12.27
N ALA A 130 10.31 -15.95 11.26
CA ALA A 130 9.80 -15.33 10.04
C ALA A 130 8.65 -14.34 10.33
N ALA A 131 7.71 -14.73 11.21
CA ALA A 131 6.61 -13.85 11.64
C ALA A 131 7.13 -12.63 12.39
N GLY A 132 8.04 -12.83 13.35
CA GLY A 132 8.66 -11.72 14.09
C GLY A 132 9.38 -10.73 13.18
N LEU A 133 10.14 -11.24 12.20
CA LEU A 133 10.82 -10.39 11.21
C LEU A 133 9.83 -9.61 10.35
N SER A 134 8.79 -10.26 9.83
CA SER A 134 7.76 -9.59 9.02
C SER A 134 7.04 -8.49 9.80
N MET A 135 6.73 -8.72 11.07
CA MET A 135 6.05 -7.74 11.94
C MET A 135 6.96 -6.57 12.30
N ALA A 136 8.26 -6.83 12.51
CA ALA A 136 9.25 -5.79 12.76
C ALA A 136 9.40 -4.86 11.54
N LEU A 137 9.48 -5.44 10.33
CA LEU A 137 9.53 -4.67 9.08
C LEU A 137 8.23 -3.89 8.85
N PHE A 138 7.07 -4.48 9.16
CA PHE A 138 5.79 -3.79 9.07
C PHE A 138 5.73 -2.59 10.03
N SER A 139 6.13 -2.76 11.28
CA SER A 139 6.18 -1.67 12.27
C SER A 139 7.13 -0.55 11.85
N LEU A 140 8.31 -0.91 11.32
CA LEU A 140 9.27 0.05 10.78
C LEU A 140 8.68 0.84 9.60
N GLY A 141 8.00 0.18 8.67
CA GLY A 141 7.28 0.82 7.58
C GLY A 141 6.15 1.73 8.05
N SER A 142 5.36 1.29 9.03
CA SER A 142 4.28 2.08 9.63
C SER A 142 4.78 3.30 10.39
N PHE A 143 6.03 3.30 10.86
CA PHE A 143 6.65 4.45 11.51
C PHE A 143 7.19 5.44 10.47
N ILE A 144 7.96 4.96 9.49
CA ILE A 144 8.61 5.81 8.48
C ILE A 144 7.60 6.36 7.46
N GLY A 145 6.59 5.56 7.09
CA GLY A 145 5.61 5.89 6.06
C GLY A 145 4.88 7.21 6.30
N PRO A 146 4.19 7.40 7.45
CA PRO A 146 3.53 8.65 7.79
C PRO A 146 4.51 9.83 7.88
N ILE A 147 5.70 9.64 8.45
CA ILE A 147 6.69 10.72 8.58
C ILE A 147 7.13 11.22 7.20
N ALA A 148 7.51 10.30 6.31
CA ALA A 148 7.94 10.63 4.95
C ALA A 148 6.77 11.18 4.12
N GLY A 149 5.58 10.58 4.22
CA GLY A 149 4.39 10.99 3.49
C GLY A 149 3.86 12.35 3.92
N SER A 150 3.77 12.62 5.22
CA SER A 150 3.35 13.92 5.75
C SER A 150 4.36 15.02 5.43
N SER A 151 5.68 14.72 5.47
CA SER A 151 6.72 15.69 5.10
C SER A 151 6.67 16.03 3.61
N ALA A 152 6.54 15.02 2.73
CA ALA A 152 6.40 15.24 1.30
C ALA A 152 5.15 16.08 0.98
N TYR A 153 4.02 15.77 1.62
CA TYR A 153 2.77 16.50 1.45
C TYR A 153 2.89 17.97 1.85
N GLN A 154 3.56 18.27 2.97
CA GLN A 154 3.75 19.65 3.44
C GLN A 154 4.69 20.47 2.52
N LEU A 155 5.69 19.84 1.91
CA LEU A 155 6.70 20.52 1.09
C LEU A 155 6.29 20.70 -0.38
N LEU A 156 5.64 19.70 -0.97
CA LEU A 156 5.41 19.61 -2.41
C LEU A 156 3.90 19.62 -2.78
N GLY A 157 3.02 19.47 -1.79
CA GLY A 157 1.58 19.32 -2.02
C GLY A 157 1.18 17.91 -2.49
N PHE A 158 -0.13 17.67 -2.60
CA PHE A 158 -0.70 16.34 -2.82
C PHE A 158 -0.22 15.68 -4.13
N ALA A 159 -0.34 16.38 -5.26
CA ALA A 159 -0.06 15.82 -6.58
C ALA A 159 1.40 15.40 -6.79
N TYR A 160 2.34 16.20 -6.29
CA TYR A 160 3.76 15.87 -6.36
C TYR A 160 4.14 14.77 -5.37
N SER A 161 3.46 14.71 -4.22
CA SER A 161 3.67 13.65 -3.22
C SER A 161 3.20 12.28 -3.71
N THR A 162 2.03 12.21 -4.35
CA THR A 162 1.51 10.97 -4.94
C THR A 162 2.34 10.53 -6.15
N SER A 163 2.84 11.47 -6.94
CA SER A 163 3.79 11.18 -8.03
C SER A 163 5.11 10.61 -7.50
N LEU A 164 5.67 11.20 -6.43
CA LEU A 164 6.87 10.68 -5.76
C LEU A 164 6.64 9.27 -5.20
N ALA A 165 5.48 9.04 -4.55
CA ALA A 165 5.09 7.72 -4.06
C ALA A 165 4.98 6.69 -5.19
N SER A 166 4.38 7.06 -6.33
CA SER A 166 4.30 6.19 -7.51
C SER A 166 5.68 5.81 -8.05
N ILE A 167 6.60 6.78 -8.16
CA ILE A 167 7.98 6.54 -8.62
C ILE A 167 8.70 5.59 -7.66
N LEU A 168 8.57 5.80 -6.34
CA LEU A 168 9.15 4.92 -5.34
C LEU A 168 8.56 3.50 -5.44
N CYS A 169 7.25 3.36 -5.57
CA CYS A 169 6.59 2.06 -5.75
C CYS A 169 7.07 1.35 -7.02
N LEU A 170 7.21 2.05 -8.14
CA LEU A 170 7.74 1.49 -9.38
C LEU A 170 9.20 1.04 -9.23
N PHE A 171 10.02 1.85 -8.56
CA PHE A 171 11.42 1.49 -8.29
C PHE A 171 11.53 0.22 -7.45
N PHE A 172 10.74 0.12 -6.37
CA PHE A 172 10.66 -1.10 -5.56
C PHE A 172 10.13 -2.29 -6.36
N GLY A 173 9.10 -2.10 -7.18
CA GLY A 173 8.57 -3.14 -8.07
C GLY A 173 9.62 -3.65 -9.06
N PHE A 174 10.47 -2.76 -9.58
CA PHE A 174 11.56 -3.13 -10.47
C PHE A 174 12.65 -3.94 -9.75
N ILE A 175 13.04 -3.55 -8.54
CA ILE A 175 13.99 -4.31 -7.71
C ILE A 175 13.45 -5.71 -7.42
N ILE A 176 12.18 -5.81 -7.02
CA ILE A 176 11.51 -7.09 -6.73
C ILE A 176 11.46 -7.95 -7.99
N SER A 177 11.16 -7.36 -9.15
CA SER A 177 11.18 -8.06 -10.45
C SER A 177 12.56 -8.64 -10.77
N ILE A 178 13.63 -7.85 -10.59
CA ILE A 178 15.02 -8.31 -10.79
C ILE A 178 15.34 -9.46 -9.84
N PHE A 179 14.99 -9.32 -8.56
CA PHE A 179 15.23 -10.36 -7.57
C PHE A 179 14.51 -11.67 -7.91
N TYR A 180 13.26 -11.59 -8.38
CA TYR A 180 12.50 -12.77 -8.82
C TYR A 180 13.12 -13.45 -10.05
N ILE A 181 13.59 -12.66 -11.02
CA ILE A 181 14.29 -13.19 -12.19
C ILE A 181 15.57 -13.90 -11.75
N TRP A 182 16.40 -13.25 -10.92
CA TRP A 182 17.63 -13.83 -10.36
C TRP A 182 17.37 -15.14 -9.62
N ARG A 183 16.34 -15.17 -8.76
CA ARG A 183 15.98 -16.37 -8.00
C ARG A 183 15.48 -17.52 -8.89
N THR A 184 14.87 -17.20 -10.03
CA THR A 184 14.44 -18.21 -11.02
C THR A 184 15.64 -18.82 -11.73
N PHE A 185 16.63 -18.00 -12.14
CA PHE A 185 17.87 -18.48 -12.75
C PHE A 185 18.73 -19.30 -11.80
N SER A 186 18.81 -18.95 -10.51
CA SER A 186 19.62 -19.69 -9.53
C SER A 186 19.08 -21.09 -9.16
N LYS A 187 17.82 -21.39 -9.49
CA LYS A 187 17.21 -22.71 -9.24
C LYS A 187 17.23 -23.64 -10.46
N THR A 188 17.74 -23.17 -11.61
CA THR A 188 17.90 -23.97 -12.84
C THR A 188 19.33 -24.46 -12.93
#